data_AF-A0A423VER6-F1
#
_entry.id   AF-A0A423VER6-F1
#
_cell.length_a   1.000
_cell.length_b   1.000
_cell.length_c   1.000
_cell.angle_alpha   90.00
_cell.angle_beta   90.00
_cell.angle_gamma   90.00
#
_symmetry.space_group_name_H-M   'P 1'
#
loop_
_entity.id
_entity.type
_entity.pdbx_description
1 polymer ?
#
loop_
_entity_poly.entity_id
_entity_poly.type
_entity_poly.pdbx_seq_one_letter_code
_entity_poly.pdbx_strand_id
1 'polypeptide(L)'
;MALQNSSPSELIVMDCNYKDHILDRRQLMKQHPDIVVGAIPQGKAAVKELYTYLMSDYLPKRYPTMFSLSDDGKTFRNQVMETSFPTLPPDDPIEALRTLGETIEDDVFLLHETEKGHRSVAYVCCYCSGFDPSKKLDKLLDEIHAPVPSYDKIGPSMERFFSRVKVGKNAKRVNWSVVDSPILFNCKGNHVHGDDIESVIEDEDIDISQARIRVELQTVSRLPETGALAFSFKTHLYTLKEIKAEGLGDQLADAIDGLGQGNAPGMWTYKGAIRWGKKVKDDPQTLLACQKDFGHVPVDVIETATYQASIDGFAATKTEQWPGGIDRASIPKFLADAVDIADQARGKPDAKIALSLGPYGSTMVPGQEYSGAYDEDHDDEEKLQRWWAERLSLFADARVMDRIAYVACETIPRLDEIGAVRRAVRTFTSKPLWVACVFPAEGDGFPDGSSVEQVVEAMLAQDDSKAQPWGIGINCTKLHKLEGLIAKYEEAVAKMIREGRVASWPALVLYPDGTNGEVYNTTTQIWEVPAGQEKQSVPWEQTLGRIVLETSRRQKWDTILVGGCCKASHSDIKKLLDYVRAEESSSS
;
A
#
# COMPACT_ATOMS: atom_id res chain seq x y z
N MET A 1 -5.62 4.00 -18.16
CA MET A 1 -5.98 5.40 -18.51
C MET A 1 -6.08 5.56 -20.02
N ALA A 2 -7.27 5.31 -20.59
CA ALA A 2 -7.52 5.47 -22.02
C ALA A 2 -8.22 6.80 -22.31
N LEU A 3 -8.17 7.24 -23.57
CA LEU A 3 -8.93 8.38 -24.08
C LEU A 3 -10.44 8.11 -23.97
N GLN A 4 -11.20 9.07 -23.47
CA GLN A 4 -12.65 8.96 -23.26
C GLN A 4 -13.37 10.14 -23.90
N ASN A 5 -14.63 9.94 -24.27
CA ASN A 5 -15.50 11.06 -24.62
C ASN A 5 -15.82 11.87 -23.37
N SER A 6 -15.90 13.18 -23.52
CA SER A 6 -16.24 14.13 -22.45
C SER A 6 -17.44 14.96 -22.87
N SER A 7 -18.25 15.38 -21.90
CA SER A 7 -19.31 16.34 -22.19
C SER A 7 -18.75 17.78 -22.23
N PRO A 8 -19.40 18.71 -22.96
CA PRO A 8 -19.07 20.13 -22.86
C PRO A 8 -19.08 20.66 -21.42
N SER A 9 -19.97 20.16 -20.56
CA SER A 9 -20.10 20.57 -19.15
C SER A 9 -18.93 20.19 -18.25
N GLU A 10 -17.96 19.44 -18.76
CA GLU A 10 -16.72 19.05 -18.06
C GLU A 10 -15.49 19.75 -18.64
N LEU A 11 -15.68 20.80 -19.47
CA LEU A 11 -14.58 21.52 -20.12
C LEU A 11 -13.65 22.19 -19.11
N ILE A 12 -14.22 22.86 -18.11
CA ILE A 12 -13.51 23.45 -16.97
C ILE A 12 -14.12 22.83 -15.72
N VAL A 13 -13.28 22.37 -14.80
CA VAL A 13 -13.70 21.71 -13.56
C VAL A 13 -13.28 22.57 -12.37
N MET A 14 -14.25 22.91 -11.52
CA MET A 14 -14.02 23.64 -10.28
C MET A 14 -14.05 22.67 -9.08
N ASP A 15 -13.19 22.88 -8.11
CA ASP A 15 -13.19 22.14 -6.84
C ASP A 15 -13.03 23.10 -5.63
N CYS A 16 -12.88 22.54 -4.44
CA CYS A 16 -12.73 23.33 -3.20
C CYS A 16 -11.45 24.17 -3.13
N ASN A 17 -10.44 23.91 -3.98
CA ASN A 17 -9.18 24.62 -3.99
C ASN A 17 -9.18 25.86 -4.90
N TYR A 18 -10.28 26.11 -5.62
CA TYR A 18 -10.40 27.19 -6.61
C TYR A 18 -9.82 28.52 -6.14
N LYS A 19 -10.21 28.99 -4.96
CA LYS A 19 -9.80 30.30 -4.45
C LYS A 19 -8.29 30.38 -4.25
N ASP A 20 -7.71 29.39 -3.58
CA ASP A 20 -6.29 29.36 -3.25
C ASP A 20 -5.45 29.21 -4.52
N HIS A 21 -5.90 28.36 -5.46
CA HIS A 21 -5.25 28.20 -6.75
C HIS A 21 -5.29 29.48 -7.60
N ILE A 22 -6.41 30.20 -7.66
CA ILE A 22 -6.46 31.46 -8.41
C ILE A 22 -5.53 32.52 -7.77
N LEU A 23 -5.44 32.57 -6.44
CA LEU A 23 -4.49 33.47 -5.76
C LEU A 23 -3.03 33.12 -6.08
N ASP A 24 -2.68 31.84 -6.10
CA ASP A 24 -1.34 31.39 -6.49
C ASP A 24 -1.04 31.70 -7.96
N ARG A 25 -1.98 31.41 -8.87
CA ARG A 25 -1.86 31.71 -10.31
C ARG A 25 -1.64 33.20 -10.57
N ARG A 26 -2.33 34.09 -9.84
CA ARG A 26 -2.08 35.55 -9.89
C ARG A 26 -0.64 35.89 -9.55
N GLN A 27 -0.11 35.28 -8.50
CA GLN A 27 1.26 35.50 -8.06
C GLN A 27 2.26 34.96 -9.10
N LEU A 28 2.03 33.77 -9.66
CA LEU A 28 2.86 33.17 -10.69
C LEU A 28 2.88 34.01 -11.98
N MET A 29 1.73 34.52 -12.43
CA MET A 29 1.67 35.41 -13.60
C MET A 29 2.39 36.75 -13.39
N LYS A 30 2.55 37.19 -12.14
CA LYS A 30 3.33 38.37 -11.78
C LYS A 30 4.83 38.07 -11.70
N GLN A 31 5.20 36.92 -11.14
CA GLN A 31 6.61 36.53 -10.94
C GLN A 31 7.27 35.99 -12.22
N HIS A 32 6.49 35.32 -13.06
CA HIS A 32 6.97 34.60 -14.25
C HIS A 32 6.20 34.98 -15.52
N PRO A 33 6.01 36.29 -15.81
CA PRO A 33 5.10 36.77 -16.84
C PRO A 33 5.38 36.23 -18.25
N ASP A 34 6.66 36.00 -18.58
CA ASP A 34 7.11 35.53 -19.90
C ASP A 34 7.16 34.00 -20.01
N ILE A 35 6.92 33.28 -18.91
CA ILE A 35 6.96 31.81 -18.84
C ILE A 35 5.55 31.24 -18.83
N VAL A 36 4.62 31.84 -18.07
CA VAL A 36 3.30 31.23 -17.82
C VAL A 36 2.21 31.72 -18.77
N VAL A 37 2.43 32.80 -19.53
CA VAL A 37 1.49 33.30 -20.53
C VAL A 37 2.26 33.61 -21.82
N GLY A 38 1.74 33.18 -22.96
CA GLY A 38 2.34 33.51 -24.25
C GLY A 38 1.35 33.39 -25.41
N ALA A 39 1.52 34.23 -26.43
CA ALA A 39 0.75 34.18 -27.66
C ALA A 39 1.56 34.74 -28.84
N ILE A 40 1.40 34.14 -30.00
CA ILE A 40 1.87 34.70 -31.29
C ILE A 40 0.69 35.36 -32.03
N PRO A 41 0.94 36.25 -33.01
CA PRO A 41 -0.12 36.96 -33.72
C PRO A 41 -1.23 36.07 -34.28
N GLN A 42 -0.87 34.88 -34.77
CA GLN A 42 -1.78 33.88 -35.32
C GLN A 42 -2.77 33.34 -34.27
N GLY A 43 -2.42 33.34 -32.98
CA GLY A 43 -3.28 32.87 -31.89
C GLY A 43 -4.33 33.88 -31.41
N LYS A 44 -4.23 35.15 -31.82
CA LYS A 44 -5.09 36.24 -31.30
C LYS A 44 -6.59 35.95 -31.47
N ALA A 45 -7.00 35.41 -32.62
CA ALA A 45 -8.41 35.10 -32.86
C ALA A 45 -8.93 34.01 -31.92
N ALA A 46 -8.17 32.92 -31.76
CA ALA A 46 -8.56 31.80 -30.90
C ALA A 46 -8.59 32.20 -29.41
N VAL A 47 -7.67 33.06 -28.97
CA VAL A 47 -7.68 33.63 -27.61
C VAL A 47 -8.97 34.42 -27.37
N LYS A 48 -9.32 35.32 -28.30
CA LYS A 48 -10.53 36.15 -28.19
C LYS A 48 -11.80 35.30 -28.19
N GLU A 49 -11.85 34.26 -29.02
CA GLU A 49 -12.97 33.34 -29.07
C GLU A 49 -13.12 32.57 -27.74
N LEU A 50 -12.03 31.94 -27.25
CA LEU A 50 -12.05 31.21 -25.98
C LEU A 50 -12.45 32.12 -24.82
N TYR A 51 -11.89 33.33 -24.76
CA TYR A 51 -12.27 34.34 -23.76
C TYR A 51 -13.76 34.63 -23.80
N THR A 52 -14.28 34.99 -24.98
CA THR A 52 -15.69 35.36 -25.14
C THR A 52 -16.60 34.21 -24.71
N TYR A 53 -16.27 32.98 -25.14
CA TYR A 53 -17.04 31.79 -24.79
C TYR A 53 -17.05 31.52 -23.29
N LEU A 54 -15.88 31.53 -22.64
CA LEU A 54 -15.78 31.25 -21.21
C LEU A 54 -16.48 32.32 -20.37
N MET A 55 -16.23 33.59 -20.66
CA MET A 55 -16.68 34.72 -19.84
C MET A 55 -18.15 35.07 -20.08
N SER A 56 -18.67 34.88 -21.30
CA SER A 56 -20.04 35.32 -21.65
C SER A 56 -21.06 34.19 -21.68
N ASP A 57 -20.62 32.94 -21.83
CA ASP A 57 -21.51 31.80 -22.04
C ASP A 57 -21.27 30.68 -21.03
N TYR A 58 -20.08 30.07 -21.03
CA TYR A 58 -19.84 28.83 -20.31
C TYR A 58 -19.86 29.01 -18.79
N LEU A 59 -19.01 29.87 -18.23
CA LEU A 59 -18.83 29.96 -16.78
C LEU A 59 -20.10 30.45 -16.04
N PRO A 60 -20.79 31.53 -16.48
CA PRO A 60 -22.02 31.97 -15.82
C PRO A 60 -23.16 30.95 -15.88
N LYS A 61 -23.25 30.17 -16.97
CA LYS A 61 -24.29 29.12 -17.10
C LYS A 61 -23.94 27.85 -16.33
N ARG A 62 -22.67 27.45 -16.34
CA ARG A 62 -22.22 26.18 -15.73
C ARG A 62 -22.06 26.29 -14.21
N TYR A 63 -21.65 27.45 -13.71
CA TYR A 63 -21.40 27.72 -12.29
C TYR A 63 -22.04 29.05 -11.86
N PRO A 64 -23.38 29.19 -11.91
CA PRO A 64 -24.09 30.45 -11.65
C PRO A 64 -23.96 30.97 -10.21
N THR A 65 -23.52 30.12 -9.28
CA THR A 65 -23.23 30.49 -7.89
C THR A 65 -21.83 31.07 -7.70
N MET A 66 -20.94 30.91 -8.68
CA MET A 66 -19.58 31.45 -8.67
C MET A 66 -19.45 32.63 -9.64
N PHE A 67 -20.15 32.56 -10.77
CA PHE A 67 -20.02 33.52 -11.86
C PHE A 67 -21.38 34.05 -12.30
N SER A 68 -21.43 35.33 -12.62
CA SER A 68 -22.65 35.99 -13.12
C SER A 68 -22.32 37.05 -14.16
N LEU A 69 -23.33 37.47 -14.91
CA LEU A 69 -23.24 38.62 -15.82
C LEU A 69 -23.99 39.81 -15.23
N SER A 70 -23.56 41.03 -15.57
CA SER A 70 -24.38 42.23 -15.39
C SER A 70 -25.66 42.16 -16.22
N ASP A 71 -26.66 42.96 -15.87
CA ASP A 71 -27.95 43.02 -16.56
C ASP A 71 -27.83 43.33 -18.06
N ASP A 72 -26.82 44.11 -18.45
CA ASP A 72 -26.53 44.44 -19.85
C ASP A 72 -25.64 43.40 -20.56
N GLY A 73 -25.22 42.34 -19.86
CA GLY A 73 -24.37 41.27 -20.36
C GLY A 73 -22.92 41.68 -20.65
N LYS A 74 -22.51 42.91 -20.31
CA LYS A 74 -21.18 43.45 -20.68
C LYS A 74 -20.09 43.18 -19.64
N THR A 75 -20.47 42.82 -18.42
CA THR A 75 -19.54 42.59 -17.31
C THR A 75 -19.72 41.17 -16.77
N PHE A 76 -18.65 40.40 -16.80
CA PHE A 76 -18.52 39.13 -16.07
C PHE A 76 -18.11 39.41 -14.63
N ARG A 77 -18.75 38.73 -13.67
CA ARG A 77 -18.46 38.85 -12.24
C ARG A 77 -18.05 37.50 -11.67
N ASN A 78 -16.85 37.44 -11.11
CA ASN A 78 -16.38 36.34 -10.29
C ASN A 78 -16.67 36.64 -8.82
N GLN A 79 -17.69 36.00 -8.27
CA GLN A 79 -18.17 36.25 -6.90
C GLN A 79 -17.22 35.67 -5.85
N VAL A 80 -16.48 34.60 -6.18
CA VAL A 80 -15.54 33.96 -5.24
C VAL A 80 -14.29 34.80 -5.02
N MET A 81 -13.83 35.46 -6.09
CA MET A 81 -12.63 36.31 -6.07
C MET A 81 -12.93 37.80 -5.93
N GLU A 82 -14.22 38.17 -5.91
CA GLU A 82 -14.71 39.56 -5.87
C GLU A 82 -14.12 40.44 -6.99
N THR A 83 -13.93 39.85 -8.18
CA THR A 83 -13.41 40.55 -9.36
C THR A 83 -14.42 40.61 -10.50
N SER A 84 -14.26 41.59 -11.38
CA SER A 84 -15.12 41.76 -12.55
C SER A 84 -14.26 42.08 -13.78
N PHE A 85 -14.69 41.55 -14.92
CA PHE A 85 -14.00 41.69 -16.20
C PHE A 85 -15.00 42.00 -17.32
N PRO A 86 -14.61 42.70 -18.39
CA PRO A 86 -15.46 42.84 -19.57
C PRO A 86 -15.76 41.48 -20.20
N THR A 87 -16.97 41.28 -20.73
CA THR A 87 -17.29 40.07 -21.51
C THR A 87 -16.67 40.09 -22.91
N LEU A 88 -16.38 41.29 -23.43
CA LEU A 88 -15.58 41.46 -24.64
C LEU A 88 -14.08 41.34 -24.32
N PRO A 89 -13.32 40.55 -25.09
CA PRO A 89 -11.90 40.37 -24.84
C PRO A 89 -11.09 41.64 -25.14
N PRO A 90 -10.04 41.93 -24.36
CA PRO A 90 -9.04 42.94 -24.71
C PRO A 90 -8.43 42.73 -26.10
N ASP A 91 -7.87 43.80 -26.67
CA ASP A 91 -7.19 43.72 -27.97
C ASP A 91 -5.84 43.00 -27.90
N ASP A 92 -5.15 43.11 -26.77
CA ASP A 92 -3.94 42.35 -26.50
C ASP A 92 -4.30 40.92 -26.05
N PRO A 93 -3.91 39.87 -26.81
CA PRO A 93 -4.16 38.50 -26.41
C PRO A 93 -3.50 38.12 -25.08
N ILE A 94 -2.40 38.76 -24.68
CA ILE A 94 -1.74 38.49 -23.40
C ILE A 94 -2.62 38.93 -22.23
N GLU A 95 -3.25 40.10 -22.32
CA GLU A 95 -4.18 40.60 -21.29
C GLU A 95 -5.44 39.72 -21.18
N ALA A 96 -5.97 39.25 -22.31
CA ALA A 96 -7.07 38.29 -22.34
C ALA A 96 -6.69 36.95 -21.67
N LEU A 97 -5.50 36.41 -21.98
CA LEU A 97 -5.01 35.17 -21.37
C LEU A 97 -4.74 35.30 -19.87
N ARG A 98 -4.20 36.45 -19.41
CA ARG A 98 -4.04 36.73 -17.98
C ARG A 98 -5.38 36.72 -17.27
N THR A 99 -6.39 37.39 -17.84
CA THR A 99 -7.74 37.39 -17.30
C THR A 99 -8.32 35.97 -17.19
N LEU A 100 -8.09 35.12 -18.21
CA LEU A 100 -8.46 33.71 -18.14
C LEU A 100 -7.68 32.95 -17.05
N GLY A 101 -6.37 33.15 -16.95
CA GLY A 101 -5.53 32.53 -15.92
C GLY A 101 -5.94 32.88 -14.49
N GLU A 102 -6.52 34.07 -14.29
CA GLU A 102 -7.08 34.53 -13.00
C GLU A 102 -8.56 34.18 -12.81
N THR A 103 -9.17 33.49 -13.78
CA THR A 103 -10.59 33.10 -13.74
C THR A 103 -10.77 31.58 -13.70
N ILE A 104 -9.95 30.82 -14.42
CA ILE A 104 -10.01 29.35 -14.46
C ILE A 104 -8.71 28.74 -13.94
N GLU A 105 -8.83 27.57 -13.31
CA GLU A 105 -7.68 26.82 -12.78
C GLU A 105 -6.96 25.99 -13.85
N ASP A 106 -7.68 25.58 -14.88
CA ASP A 106 -7.13 24.84 -16.00
C ASP A 106 -6.00 25.64 -16.68
N ASP A 107 -4.89 24.95 -16.95
CA ASP A 107 -3.89 25.42 -17.89
C ASP A 107 -4.37 25.09 -19.31
N VAL A 108 -4.19 26.00 -20.26
CA VAL A 108 -4.75 25.89 -21.61
C VAL A 108 -3.68 26.21 -22.66
N PHE A 109 -3.55 25.33 -23.64
CA PHE A 109 -2.82 25.56 -24.88
C PHE A 109 -3.81 25.61 -26.06
N LEU A 110 -3.69 26.65 -26.88
CA LEU A 110 -4.43 26.81 -28.12
C LEU A 110 -3.57 26.34 -29.29
N LEU A 111 -4.12 25.43 -30.09
CA LEU A 111 -3.44 24.80 -31.20
C LEU A 111 -4.15 25.10 -32.52
N HIS A 112 -3.41 25.53 -33.52
CA HIS A 112 -3.90 25.73 -34.89
C HIS A 112 -3.42 24.61 -35.80
N GLU A 113 -4.33 24.05 -36.58
CA GLU A 113 -3.98 23.07 -37.61
C GLU A 113 -3.25 23.77 -38.77
N THR A 114 -2.07 23.25 -39.14
CA THR A 114 -1.28 23.70 -40.29
C THR A 114 -1.06 22.54 -41.25
N GLU A 115 -0.54 22.80 -42.45
CA GLU A 115 -0.18 21.73 -43.41
C GLU A 115 0.82 20.70 -42.83
N LYS A 116 1.60 21.09 -41.81
CA LYS A 116 2.63 20.25 -41.18
C LYS A 116 2.17 19.58 -39.87
N GLY A 117 0.94 19.83 -39.42
CA GLY A 117 0.42 19.37 -38.12
C GLY A 117 -0.06 20.52 -37.25
N HIS A 118 -0.46 20.22 -36.01
CA HIS A 118 -0.97 21.24 -35.09
C HIS A 118 0.16 22.02 -34.43
N ARG A 119 0.06 23.34 -34.45
CA ARG A 119 1.03 24.30 -33.90
C ARG A 119 0.47 24.97 -32.64
N SER A 120 1.26 25.07 -31.59
CA SER A 120 0.89 25.87 -30.40
C SER A 120 1.03 27.37 -30.69
N VAL A 121 -0.09 28.09 -30.61
CA VAL A 121 -0.15 29.52 -30.99
C VAL A 121 -0.40 30.46 -29.81
N ALA A 122 -0.93 29.93 -28.71
CA ALA A 122 -1.12 30.67 -27.46
C ALA A 122 -1.29 29.71 -26.28
N TYR A 123 -0.99 30.17 -25.08
CA TYR A 123 -1.21 29.41 -23.86
C TYR A 123 -1.30 30.30 -22.61
N VAL A 124 -1.96 29.77 -21.59
CA VAL A 124 -1.79 30.14 -20.18
C VAL A 124 -1.51 28.86 -19.40
N CYS A 125 -0.34 28.76 -18.80
CA CYS A 125 0.13 27.55 -18.11
C CYS A 125 0.90 27.95 -16.85
N CYS A 126 0.21 28.00 -15.72
CA CYS A 126 0.78 28.34 -14.42
C CYS A 126 1.26 27.12 -13.65
N TYR A 127 0.73 25.92 -13.89
CA TYR A 127 1.13 24.71 -13.18
C TYR A 127 1.87 23.74 -14.09
N CYS A 128 2.89 24.22 -14.80
CA CYS A 128 3.77 23.33 -15.57
C CYS A 128 4.56 22.37 -14.66
N SER A 129 4.90 21.18 -15.15
CA SER A 129 5.66 20.18 -14.41
C SER A 129 6.73 19.53 -15.29
N GLY A 130 7.99 19.84 -15.02
CA GLY A 130 9.13 19.30 -15.76
C GLY A 130 9.23 19.82 -17.20
N PHE A 131 8.62 20.97 -17.51
CA PHE A 131 8.82 21.66 -18.77
C PHE A 131 8.57 23.16 -18.64
N ASP A 132 9.19 23.95 -19.50
CA ASP A 132 8.97 25.40 -19.64
C ASP A 132 7.96 25.66 -20.78
N PRO A 133 6.75 26.19 -20.49
CA PRO A 133 5.73 26.45 -21.49
C PRO A 133 6.17 27.40 -22.61
N SER A 134 7.01 28.40 -22.30
CA SER A 134 7.50 29.38 -23.28
C SER A 134 8.28 28.71 -24.41
N LYS A 135 8.97 27.61 -24.11
CA LYS A 135 9.73 26.81 -25.08
C LYS A 135 8.84 25.94 -25.98
N LYS A 136 7.53 25.90 -25.74
CA LYS A 136 6.54 25.15 -26.53
C LYS A 136 5.74 26.04 -27.48
N LEU A 137 5.80 27.36 -27.31
CA LEU A 137 5.15 28.32 -28.19
C LEU A 137 5.76 28.26 -29.60
N ASP A 138 4.90 28.39 -30.61
CA ASP A 138 5.25 28.36 -32.04
C ASP A 138 5.92 27.05 -32.51
N LYS A 139 5.72 25.95 -31.77
CA LYS A 139 6.17 24.62 -32.15
C LYS A 139 5.01 23.73 -32.57
N LEU A 140 5.30 22.78 -33.45
CA LEU A 140 4.40 21.69 -33.80
C LEU A 140 4.31 20.66 -32.66
N LEU A 141 3.25 19.86 -32.64
CA LEU A 141 3.04 18.86 -31.60
C LEU A 141 4.17 17.84 -31.50
N ASP A 142 4.76 17.43 -32.62
CA ASP A 142 5.89 16.52 -32.64
C ASP A 142 7.15 17.14 -32.02
N GLU A 143 7.44 18.40 -32.33
CA GLU A 143 8.54 19.17 -31.72
C GLU A 143 8.33 19.38 -30.21
N ILE A 144 7.09 19.61 -29.78
CA ILE A 144 6.74 19.76 -28.35
C ILE A 144 7.00 18.46 -27.59
N HIS A 145 6.65 17.32 -28.19
CA HIS A 145 6.71 15.99 -27.58
C HIS A 145 7.98 15.20 -27.91
N ALA A 146 8.95 15.79 -28.64
CA ALA A 146 10.21 15.13 -28.98
C ALA A 146 10.95 14.50 -27.77
N PRO A 147 10.91 15.07 -26.55
CA PRO A 147 11.52 14.44 -25.37
C PRO A 147 10.76 13.22 -24.82
N VAL A 148 9.52 12.98 -25.26
CA VAL A 148 8.66 11.92 -24.72
C VAL A 148 9.05 10.57 -25.35
N PRO A 149 9.44 9.57 -24.55
CA PRO A 149 9.85 8.27 -25.06
C PRO A 149 8.76 7.59 -25.88
N SER A 150 9.15 7.02 -27.03
CA SER A 150 8.25 6.32 -27.97
C SER A 150 7.12 7.20 -28.54
N TYR A 151 7.23 8.53 -28.50
CA TYR A 151 6.22 9.42 -29.08
C TYR A 151 6.03 9.16 -30.58
N ASP A 152 7.09 8.86 -31.31
CA ASP A 152 7.09 8.52 -32.74
C ASP A 152 6.08 7.39 -33.08
N LYS A 153 5.85 6.46 -32.17
CA LYS A 153 4.88 5.36 -32.35
C LYS A 153 3.43 5.82 -32.27
N ILE A 154 3.14 6.90 -31.53
CA ILE A 154 1.78 7.38 -31.27
C ILE A 154 1.45 8.72 -31.94
N GLY A 155 2.46 9.53 -32.29
CA GLY A 155 2.32 10.88 -32.85
C GLY A 155 1.41 10.95 -34.06
N PRO A 156 1.58 10.10 -35.10
CA PRO A 156 0.69 10.10 -36.26
C PRO A 156 -0.77 9.80 -35.93
N SER A 157 -1.02 8.95 -34.91
CA SER A 157 -2.39 8.64 -34.46
C SER A 157 -3.01 9.81 -33.71
N MET A 158 -2.21 10.46 -32.86
CA MET A 158 -2.59 11.66 -32.11
C MET A 158 -2.94 12.81 -33.05
N GLU A 159 -2.10 13.10 -34.05
CA GLU A 159 -2.37 14.14 -35.06
C GLU A 159 -3.70 13.88 -35.80
N ARG A 160 -3.91 12.65 -36.30
CA ARG A 160 -5.17 12.27 -36.93
C ARG A 160 -6.37 12.41 -36.00
N PHE A 161 -6.19 12.14 -34.71
CA PHE A 161 -7.25 12.32 -33.73
C PHE A 161 -7.59 13.81 -33.57
N PHE A 162 -6.58 14.68 -33.42
CA PHE A 162 -6.73 16.13 -33.24
C PHE A 162 -7.46 16.75 -34.45
N SER A 163 -7.07 16.41 -35.68
CA SER A 163 -7.75 16.85 -36.91
C SER A 163 -9.23 16.43 -36.98
N ARG A 164 -9.61 15.33 -36.31
CA ARG A 164 -10.98 14.79 -36.36
C ARG A 164 -11.89 15.27 -35.23
N VAL A 165 -11.35 15.87 -34.17
CA VAL A 165 -12.16 16.43 -33.08
C VAL A 165 -13.15 17.42 -33.67
N LYS A 166 -14.45 17.25 -33.39
CA LYS A 166 -15.51 18.13 -33.90
C LYS A 166 -15.97 19.09 -32.81
N VAL A 167 -16.51 20.23 -33.22
CA VAL A 167 -17.19 21.18 -32.32
C VAL A 167 -18.25 20.43 -31.49
N GLY A 168 -18.24 20.63 -30.17
CA GLY A 168 -19.16 20.00 -29.23
C GLY A 168 -18.88 18.51 -28.94
N LYS A 169 -17.81 17.92 -29.50
CA LYS A 169 -17.35 16.55 -29.20
C LYS A 169 -16.00 16.61 -28.50
N ASN A 170 -16.04 16.71 -27.19
CA ASN A 170 -14.85 16.82 -26.36
C ASN A 170 -14.30 15.42 -26.03
N ALA A 171 -13.00 15.35 -25.80
CA ALA A 171 -12.35 14.16 -25.27
C ALA A 171 -11.54 14.50 -24.02
N LYS A 172 -11.43 13.53 -23.12
CA LYS A 172 -10.62 13.62 -21.90
C LYS A 172 -9.73 12.41 -21.72
N ARG A 173 -8.61 12.61 -21.04
CA ARG A 173 -7.71 11.55 -20.57
C ARG A 173 -7.03 12.02 -19.29
N VAL A 174 -6.37 11.08 -18.63
CA VAL A 174 -5.51 11.38 -17.49
C VAL A 174 -4.05 11.18 -17.88
N ASN A 175 -3.20 12.10 -17.44
CA ASN A 175 -1.76 11.93 -17.33
C ASN A 175 -1.39 11.98 -15.85
N TRP A 176 -0.35 11.26 -15.43
CA TRP A 176 0.06 11.22 -14.04
C TRP A 176 1.57 11.08 -13.88
N SER A 177 2.07 11.46 -12.71
CA SER A 177 3.46 11.28 -12.26
C SER A 177 3.50 11.32 -10.72
N VAL A 178 4.62 10.92 -10.13
CA VAL A 178 4.92 11.26 -8.73
C VAL A 178 5.88 12.44 -8.73
N VAL A 179 5.63 13.39 -7.83
CA VAL A 179 6.50 14.54 -7.55
C VAL A 179 6.90 14.51 -6.08
N ASP A 180 8.05 15.04 -5.75
CA ASP A 180 8.66 15.01 -4.40
C ASP A 180 8.24 16.18 -3.49
N SER A 181 7.42 17.10 -4.00
CA SER A 181 6.95 18.27 -3.27
C SER A 181 5.51 18.64 -3.62
N PRO A 182 4.81 19.41 -2.76
CA PRO A 182 3.45 19.89 -3.05
C PRO A 182 3.41 21.10 -4.00
N ILE A 183 4.53 21.43 -4.67
CA ILE A 183 4.64 22.64 -5.51
C ILE A 183 4.01 22.37 -6.89
N LEU A 184 3.04 23.21 -7.28
CA LEU A 184 2.31 23.07 -8.53
C LEU A 184 3.05 23.61 -9.76
N PHE A 185 3.85 24.68 -9.59
CA PHE A 185 4.69 25.30 -10.61
C PHE A 185 6.13 24.81 -10.52
N ASN A 186 6.53 23.94 -11.46
CA ASN A 186 7.91 23.50 -11.57
C ASN A 186 8.32 23.27 -13.04
N CYS A 187 9.14 24.17 -13.60
CA CYS A 187 9.61 24.04 -14.98
C CYS A 187 10.68 22.96 -15.21
N LYS A 188 11.26 22.36 -14.16
CA LYS A 188 12.43 21.47 -14.24
C LYS A 188 12.31 20.23 -13.34
N GLY A 189 13.17 19.23 -13.53
CA GLY A 189 13.39 18.12 -12.59
C GLY A 189 12.30 17.03 -12.51
N ASN A 190 11.03 17.37 -12.70
CA ASN A 190 9.94 16.37 -12.64
C ASN A 190 9.88 15.47 -13.88
N HIS A 191 10.38 15.95 -15.02
CA HIS A 191 10.68 15.10 -16.17
C HIS A 191 12.19 15.06 -16.37
N VAL A 192 12.73 13.87 -16.64
CA VAL A 192 14.17 13.68 -16.89
C VAL A 192 14.38 13.41 -18.37
N HIS A 193 15.04 14.33 -19.06
CA HIS A 193 15.43 14.17 -20.46
C HIS A 193 16.61 15.09 -20.81
N GLY A 194 17.37 14.75 -21.86
CA GLY A 194 18.50 15.58 -22.29
C GLY A 194 19.52 15.80 -21.16
N ASP A 195 19.89 17.06 -20.93
CA ASP A 195 20.89 17.47 -19.92
C ASP A 195 20.53 17.04 -18.48
N ASP A 196 19.25 16.81 -18.18
CA ASP A 196 18.83 16.39 -16.84
C ASP A 196 19.35 14.97 -16.51
N ILE A 197 19.58 14.11 -17.51
CA ILE A 197 19.99 12.70 -17.33
C ILE A 197 21.33 12.60 -16.57
N GLU A 198 22.28 13.50 -16.86
CA GLU A 198 23.61 13.47 -16.22
C GLU A 198 23.56 13.89 -14.74
N SER A 199 22.49 14.58 -14.33
CA SER A 199 22.31 15.09 -12.96
C SER A 199 21.44 14.19 -12.07
N VAL A 200 20.87 13.12 -12.63
CA VAL A 200 19.98 12.22 -11.89
C VAL A 200 20.77 11.30 -10.96
N ILE A 201 20.38 11.31 -9.70
CA ILE A 201 20.82 10.32 -8.70
C ILE A 201 19.75 9.22 -8.65
N GLU A 202 20.16 7.99 -8.97
CA GLU A 202 19.30 6.82 -8.84
C GLU A 202 19.00 6.53 -7.37
N ASP A 203 17.75 6.16 -7.05
CA ASP A 203 17.27 5.90 -5.69
C ASP A 203 17.54 7.05 -4.69
N GLU A 204 17.29 8.28 -5.13
CA GLU A 204 17.40 9.49 -4.30
C GLU A 204 16.58 9.35 -3.00
N ASP A 205 17.13 9.85 -1.89
CA ASP A 205 16.46 9.80 -0.59
C ASP A 205 15.39 10.90 -0.52
N ILE A 206 14.24 10.61 -1.11
CA ILE A 206 13.09 11.51 -1.15
C ILE A 206 12.24 11.41 0.13
N ASP A 207 11.74 12.56 0.60
CA ASP A 207 10.78 12.59 1.71
C ASP A 207 9.39 12.14 1.24
N ILE A 208 9.04 10.89 1.53
CA ILE A 208 7.75 10.27 1.21
C ILE A 208 6.56 11.06 1.77
N SER A 209 6.72 11.82 2.86
CA SER A 209 5.66 12.66 3.41
C SER A 209 5.35 13.88 2.53
N GLN A 210 6.32 14.35 1.75
CA GLN A 210 6.18 15.45 0.80
C GLN A 210 5.82 14.97 -0.60
N ALA A 211 6.05 13.70 -0.91
CA ALA A 211 5.70 13.10 -2.17
C ALA A 211 4.18 13.22 -2.46
N ARG A 212 3.85 13.55 -3.71
CA ARG A 212 2.48 13.64 -4.21
C ARG A 212 2.33 12.87 -5.52
N ILE A 213 1.21 12.18 -5.67
CA ILE A 213 0.73 11.81 -7.00
C ILE A 213 0.16 13.08 -7.63
N ARG A 214 0.77 13.46 -8.74
CA ARG A 214 0.30 14.54 -9.59
C ARG A 214 -0.54 13.95 -10.71
N VAL A 215 -1.77 14.40 -10.83
CA VAL A 215 -2.74 13.97 -11.83
C VAL A 215 -3.16 15.16 -12.68
N GLU A 216 -3.06 15.02 -13.99
CA GLU A 216 -3.54 16.00 -14.97
C GLU A 216 -4.76 15.44 -15.68
N LEU A 217 -5.94 16.00 -15.40
CA LEU A 217 -7.15 15.75 -16.17
C LEU A 217 -7.09 16.59 -17.44
N GLN A 218 -6.68 15.97 -18.54
CA GLN A 218 -6.47 16.65 -19.82
C GLN A 218 -7.73 16.59 -20.67
N THR A 219 -8.12 17.71 -21.27
CA THR A 219 -9.25 17.79 -22.20
C THR A 219 -8.81 18.35 -23.55
N VAL A 220 -9.46 17.92 -24.63
CA VAL A 220 -9.32 18.49 -25.98
C VAL A 220 -10.70 18.84 -26.52
N SER A 221 -10.85 20.07 -26.99
CA SER A 221 -12.09 20.57 -27.56
C SER A 221 -11.81 21.52 -28.74
N ARG A 222 -12.72 21.56 -29.72
CA ARG A 222 -12.60 22.42 -30.90
C ARG A 222 -13.46 23.65 -30.78
N LEU A 223 -12.85 24.81 -30.98
CA LEU A 223 -13.50 26.11 -31.00
C LEU A 223 -14.33 26.28 -32.31
N PRO A 224 -15.59 26.72 -32.22
CA PRO A 224 -16.50 26.77 -33.37
C PRO A 224 -16.17 27.77 -34.47
N GLU A 225 -15.62 28.94 -34.15
CA GLU A 225 -15.40 30.04 -35.09
C GLU A 225 -14.02 29.94 -35.75
N THR A 226 -12.96 29.79 -34.94
CA THR A 226 -11.59 29.70 -35.45
C THR A 226 -11.18 28.30 -35.87
N GLY A 227 -11.90 27.27 -35.39
CA GLY A 227 -11.53 25.87 -35.59
C GLY A 227 -10.31 25.42 -34.80
N ALA A 228 -9.72 26.29 -33.98
CA ALA A 228 -8.58 25.97 -33.12
C ALA A 228 -8.94 24.90 -32.09
N LEU A 229 -7.95 24.13 -31.65
CA LEU A 229 -8.12 23.20 -30.53
C LEU A 229 -7.69 23.88 -29.23
N ALA A 230 -8.54 23.79 -28.20
CA ALA A 230 -8.19 24.06 -26.82
C ALA A 230 -7.81 22.73 -26.17
N PHE A 231 -6.51 22.56 -25.87
CA PHE A 231 -6.00 21.51 -25.00
C PHE A 231 -5.89 22.10 -23.59
N SER A 232 -6.72 21.64 -22.67
CA SER A 232 -6.64 22.05 -21.27
C SER A 232 -6.15 20.92 -20.38
N PHE A 233 -5.60 21.26 -19.22
CA PHE A 233 -5.47 20.31 -18.13
C PHE A 233 -5.66 20.95 -16.77
N LYS A 234 -6.44 20.29 -15.91
CA LYS A 234 -6.53 20.57 -14.48
C LYS A 234 -5.59 19.66 -13.72
N THR A 235 -4.79 20.26 -12.84
CA THR A 235 -3.81 19.54 -12.01
C THR A 235 -4.37 19.28 -10.62
N HIS A 236 -4.24 18.04 -10.17
CA HIS A 236 -4.51 17.62 -8.79
C HIS A 236 -3.24 17.04 -8.17
N LEU A 237 -3.04 17.28 -6.87
CA LEU A 237 -1.99 16.68 -6.06
C LEU A 237 -2.63 15.90 -4.92
N TYR A 238 -2.25 14.64 -4.77
CA TYR A 238 -2.67 13.76 -3.68
C TYR A 238 -1.46 13.22 -2.95
N THR A 239 -1.50 13.21 -1.62
CA THR A 239 -0.50 12.50 -0.82
C THR A 239 -0.55 11.00 -1.10
N LEU A 240 0.58 10.32 -0.97
CA LEU A 240 0.60 8.85 -1.04
C LEU A 240 -0.28 8.21 0.04
N LYS A 241 -0.41 8.88 1.20
CA LYS A 241 -1.30 8.48 2.29
C LYS A 241 -2.77 8.48 1.88
N GLU A 242 -3.25 9.53 1.21
CA GLU A 242 -4.64 9.60 0.70
C GLU A 242 -4.92 8.47 -0.28
N ILE A 243 -3.97 8.19 -1.18
CA ILE A 243 -4.12 7.14 -2.19
C ILE A 243 -4.17 5.75 -1.55
N LYS A 244 -3.33 5.52 -0.52
CA LYS A 244 -3.39 4.29 0.28
C LYS A 244 -4.69 4.16 1.07
N ALA A 245 -5.20 5.27 1.65
CA ALA A 245 -6.46 5.28 2.39
C ALA A 245 -7.68 4.95 1.51
N GLU A 246 -7.63 5.30 0.23
CA GLU A 246 -8.62 4.92 -0.78
C GLU A 246 -8.47 3.46 -1.29
N GLY A 247 -7.51 2.70 -0.77
CA GLY A 247 -7.26 1.30 -1.17
C GLY A 247 -6.59 1.14 -2.54
N LEU A 248 -5.92 2.18 -3.04
CA LEU A 248 -5.30 2.21 -4.37
C LEU A 248 -3.78 2.01 -4.34
N GLY A 249 -3.20 1.62 -3.20
CA GLY A 249 -1.76 1.44 -3.02
C GLY A 249 -1.14 0.44 -3.99
N ASP A 250 -1.72 -0.76 -4.10
CA ASP A 250 -1.22 -1.82 -4.98
C ASP A 250 -1.31 -1.41 -6.46
N GLN A 251 -2.44 -0.79 -6.85
CA GLN A 251 -2.63 -0.29 -8.22
C GLN A 251 -1.63 0.82 -8.58
N LEU A 252 -1.23 1.64 -7.60
CA LEU A 252 -0.18 2.62 -7.80
C LEU A 252 1.19 1.95 -7.98
N ALA A 253 1.53 0.97 -7.14
CA ALA A 253 2.78 0.23 -7.28
C ALA A 253 2.89 -0.44 -8.66
N ASP A 254 1.83 -1.11 -9.11
CA ASP A 254 1.73 -1.70 -10.45
C ASP A 254 1.87 -0.64 -11.56
N ALA A 255 1.25 0.53 -11.38
CA ALA A 255 1.36 1.62 -12.35
C ALA A 255 2.77 2.18 -12.43
N ILE A 256 3.50 2.25 -11.31
CA ILE A 256 4.90 2.66 -11.24
C ILE A 256 5.78 1.64 -11.97
N ASP A 257 5.60 0.34 -11.73
CA ASP A 257 6.32 -0.72 -12.44
C ASP A 257 6.04 -0.69 -13.95
N GLY A 258 4.79 -0.41 -14.32
CA GLY A 258 4.38 -0.23 -15.71
C GLY A 258 5.12 0.88 -16.46
N LEU A 259 5.72 1.86 -15.77
CA LEU A 259 6.54 2.90 -16.40
C LEU A 259 7.82 2.31 -17.04
N GLY A 260 8.42 1.30 -16.40
CA GLY A 260 9.61 0.61 -16.89
C GLY A 260 9.30 -0.63 -17.73
N GLN A 261 8.22 -1.35 -17.41
CA GLN A 261 7.89 -2.63 -18.03
C GLN A 261 6.94 -2.52 -19.24
N GLY A 262 6.29 -1.36 -19.43
CA GLY A 262 5.30 -1.15 -20.48
C GLY A 262 5.87 -0.98 -21.89
N ASN A 263 5.00 -0.62 -22.84
CA ASN A 263 5.34 -0.47 -24.27
C ASN A 263 6.28 0.72 -24.60
N ALA A 264 6.62 1.53 -23.59
CA ALA A 264 7.57 2.64 -23.68
C ALA A 264 8.46 2.68 -22.42
N PRO A 265 9.42 1.75 -22.26
CA PRO A 265 10.24 1.62 -21.05
C PRO A 265 11.00 2.88 -20.61
N GLY A 266 11.34 3.75 -21.56
CA GLY A 266 11.97 5.04 -21.26
C GLY A 266 11.10 5.97 -20.41
N MET A 267 9.81 5.66 -20.23
CA MET A 267 8.90 6.42 -19.37
C MET A 267 9.31 6.37 -17.89
N TRP A 268 10.00 5.30 -17.46
CA TRP A 268 10.62 5.20 -16.14
C TRP A 268 11.55 6.38 -15.86
N THR A 269 12.53 6.59 -16.75
CA THR A 269 13.44 7.74 -16.65
C THR A 269 12.69 9.04 -16.89
N TYR A 270 11.90 9.14 -17.97
CA TYR A 270 11.24 10.40 -18.33
C TYR A 270 10.34 10.96 -17.24
N LYS A 271 9.63 10.12 -16.46
CA LYS A 271 8.79 10.57 -15.32
C LYS A 271 9.55 10.67 -13.99
N GLY A 272 10.88 10.51 -14.01
CA GLY A 272 11.73 10.58 -12.83
C GLY A 272 11.65 9.38 -11.90
N ALA A 273 11.00 8.28 -12.30
CA ALA A 273 10.83 7.08 -11.45
C ALA A 273 12.15 6.42 -11.07
N ILE A 274 13.22 6.65 -11.83
CA ILE A 274 14.59 6.26 -11.44
C ILE A 274 15.05 6.90 -10.11
N ARG A 275 14.49 8.05 -9.71
CA ARG A 275 14.80 8.73 -8.44
C ARG A 275 13.95 8.20 -7.29
N TRP A 276 12.64 8.08 -7.51
CA TRP A 276 11.66 7.86 -6.45
C TRP A 276 10.94 6.50 -6.51
N GLY A 277 10.99 5.79 -7.63
CA GLY A 277 10.15 4.64 -7.94
C GLY A 277 10.32 3.49 -6.96
N LYS A 278 11.54 3.23 -6.52
CA LYS A 278 11.83 2.22 -5.51
C LYS A 278 11.33 2.65 -4.14
N LYS A 279 11.70 3.84 -3.65
CA LYS A 279 11.30 4.35 -2.32
C LYS A 279 9.79 4.50 -2.14
N VAL A 280 9.06 4.88 -3.20
CA VAL A 280 7.59 4.98 -3.17
C VAL A 280 6.94 3.59 -3.05
N LYS A 281 7.62 2.51 -3.46
CA LYS A 281 7.17 1.13 -3.36
C LYS A 281 7.71 0.39 -2.13
N ASP A 282 8.97 0.63 -1.78
CA ASP A 282 9.75 -0.06 -0.75
C ASP A 282 9.74 0.76 0.54
N ASP A 283 8.95 0.35 1.52
CA ASP A 283 8.83 1.06 2.77
C ASP A 283 8.98 0.10 3.98
N PRO A 284 10.11 0.16 4.73
CA PRO A 284 10.24 -0.47 6.04
C PRO A 284 9.21 0.04 7.05
N GLN A 285 8.64 1.23 6.85
CA GLN A 285 7.46 1.67 7.60
C GLN A 285 6.21 0.88 7.22
N THR A 286 6.19 0.04 6.18
CA THR A 286 5.07 -0.88 5.93
C THR A 286 4.99 -1.92 7.04
N LEU A 287 6.11 -2.54 7.42
CA LEU A 287 6.11 -3.49 8.53
C LEU A 287 5.77 -2.79 9.85
N LEU A 288 6.36 -1.62 10.11
CA LEU A 288 6.03 -0.83 11.30
C LEU A 288 4.59 -0.34 11.30
N ALA A 289 4.02 0.06 10.17
CA ALA A 289 2.64 0.49 10.05
C ALA A 289 1.69 -0.70 10.28
N CYS A 290 1.95 -1.84 9.65
CA CYS A 290 1.19 -3.06 9.89
C CYS A 290 1.23 -3.46 11.37
N GLN A 291 2.40 -3.46 12.02
CA GLN A 291 2.47 -3.78 13.44
C GLN A 291 1.84 -2.68 14.32
N LYS A 292 1.95 -1.39 13.97
CA LYS A 292 1.28 -0.29 14.68
C LYS A 292 -0.24 -0.38 14.60
N ASP A 293 -0.80 -0.93 13.52
CA ASP A 293 -2.24 -1.16 13.45
C ASP A 293 -2.73 -2.12 14.54
N PHE A 294 -1.95 -3.17 14.85
CA PHE A 294 -2.18 -4.02 16.03
C PHE A 294 -1.89 -3.29 17.34
N GLY A 295 -0.89 -2.42 17.35
CA GLY A 295 -0.60 -1.50 18.46
C GLY A 295 -1.73 -0.55 18.83
N HIS A 296 -2.53 -0.10 17.86
CA HIS A 296 -3.69 0.75 18.12
C HIS A 296 -4.82 -0.01 18.84
N VAL A 297 -4.77 -1.34 18.84
CA VAL A 297 -5.61 -2.19 19.67
C VAL A 297 -4.87 -2.43 20.98
N PRO A 298 -5.55 -2.44 22.15
CA PRO A 298 -4.88 -2.61 23.44
C PRO A 298 -4.49 -4.09 23.67
N VAL A 299 -3.66 -4.65 22.79
CA VAL A 299 -3.12 -6.01 22.85
C VAL A 299 -2.10 -6.15 23.96
N ASP A 300 -2.08 -7.30 24.62
CA ASP A 300 -1.15 -7.61 25.70
C ASP A 300 0.19 -8.16 25.20
N VAL A 301 0.21 -8.75 24.01
CA VAL A 301 1.38 -9.37 23.38
C VAL A 301 1.44 -8.98 21.89
N ILE A 302 2.63 -8.64 21.40
CA ILE A 302 2.93 -8.43 19.98
C ILE A 302 4.03 -9.42 19.57
N GLU A 303 3.82 -10.12 18.46
CA GLU A 303 4.82 -11.02 17.88
C GLU A 303 5.77 -10.29 16.93
N THR A 304 7.03 -10.69 16.93
CA THR A 304 8.04 -10.20 15.98
C THR A 304 7.82 -10.77 14.59
N ALA A 305 8.23 -10.05 13.55
CA ALA A 305 8.15 -10.54 12.17
C ALA A 305 9.32 -11.49 11.82
N THR A 306 9.42 -12.61 12.55
CA THR A 306 10.58 -13.52 12.49
C THR A 306 10.20 -14.98 12.21
N TYR A 307 8.93 -15.25 11.91
CA TYR A 307 8.36 -16.58 11.69
C TYR A 307 9.20 -17.49 10.76
N GLN A 308 9.70 -16.96 9.63
CA GLN A 308 10.53 -17.71 8.64
C GLN A 308 12.03 -17.38 8.73
N ALA A 309 12.48 -16.58 9.71
CA ALA A 309 13.87 -16.15 9.79
C ALA A 309 14.81 -17.35 10.01
N SER A 310 15.58 -17.72 8.98
CA SER A 310 16.53 -18.82 8.99
C SER A 310 17.78 -18.48 8.18
N ILE A 311 18.89 -19.18 8.45
CA ILE A 311 20.17 -18.95 7.74
C ILE A 311 19.99 -19.18 6.24
N ASP A 312 19.36 -20.29 5.87
CA ASP A 312 19.14 -20.64 4.46
C ASP A 312 18.16 -19.68 3.78
N GLY A 313 17.13 -19.22 4.49
CA GLY A 313 16.20 -18.21 3.97
C GLY A 313 16.90 -16.89 3.66
N PHE A 314 17.77 -16.41 4.54
CA PHE A 314 18.59 -15.22 4.29
C PHE A 314 19.61 -15.45 3.16
N ALA A 315 20.28 -16.60 3.12
CA ALA A 315 21.21 -16.96 2.04
C ALA A 315 20.51 -17.08 0.67
N ALA A 316 19.24 -17.47 0.64
CA ALA A 316 18.43 -17.52 -0.58
C ALA A 316 17.89 -16.13 -0.99
N THR A 317 17.87 -15.16 -0.07
CA THR A 317 17.33 -13.82 -0.31
C THR A 317 18.34 -12.95 -1.07
N LYS A 318 18.13 -12.82 -2.38
CA LYS A 318 18.97 -12.01 -3.25
C LYS A 318 18.36 -10.63 -3.48
N THR A 319 19.16 -9.61 -3.24
CA THR A 319 18.81 -8.20 -3.51
C THR A 319 19.95 -7.53 -4.26
N GLU A 320 19.77 -6.30 -4.73
CA GLU A 320 20.86 -5.52 -5.33
C GLU A 320 22.05 -5.33 -4.38
N GLN A 321 21.77 -5.16 -3.08
CA GLN A 321 22.80 -5.07 -2.04
C GLN A 321 23.43 -6.43 -1.73
N TRP A 322 22.66 -7.51 -1.88
CA TRP A 322 23.05 -8.88 -1.53
C TRP A 322 22.86 -9.83 -2.72
N PRO A 323 23.59 -9.66 -3.84
CA PRO A 323 23.34 -10.43 -5.06
C PRO A 323 23.65 -11.93 -4.89
N GLY A 324 24.52 -12.27 -3.94
CA GLY A 324 24.85 -13.64 -3.56
C GLY A 324 23.98 -14.25 -2.46
N GLY A 325 23.00 -13.50 -1.94
CA GLY A 325 22.33 -13.84 -0.69
C GLY A 325 22.84 -13.02 0.49
N ILE A 326 22.03 -12.92 1.55
CA ILE A 326 22.41 -12.26 2.80
C ILE A 326 23.28 -13.22 3.61
N ASP A 327 24.49 -12.79 3.96
CA ASP A 327 25.42 -13.63 4.72
C ASP A 327 25.04 -13.73 6.21
N ARG A 328 25.47 -14.81 6.86
CA ARG A 328 25.16 -15.09 8.27
C ARG A 328 25.55 -13.96 9.21
N ALA A 329 26.67 -13.28 9.00
CA ALA A 329 27.14 -12.23 9.89
C ALA A 329 26.26 -10.97 9.82
N SER A 330 25.51 -10.80 8.73
CA SER A 330 24.57 -9.70 8.53
C SER A 330 23.17 -9.96 9.08
N ILE A 331 22.78 -11.24 9.29
CA ILE A 331 21.45 -11.63 9.78
C ILE A 331 21.06 -10.93 11.10
N PRO A 332 21.91 -10.85 12.14
CA PRO A 332 21.52 -10.28 13.44
C PRO A 332 20.97 -8.85 13.36
N LYS A 333 21.39 -8.06 12.37
CA LYS A 333 20.85 -6.72 12.14
C LYS A 333 19.36 -6.76 11.79
N PHE A 334 18.95 -7.61 10.85
CA PHE A 334 17.54 -7.73 10.44
C PHE A 334 16.65 -8.23 11.58
N LEU A 335 17.20 -9.12 12.42
CA LEU A 335 16.49 -9.62 13.60
C LEU A 335 16.31 -8.53 14.66
N ALA A 336 17.36 -7.71 14.89
CA ALA A 336 17.27 -6.55 15.77
C ALA A 336 16.24 -5.54 15.25
N ASP A 337 16.24 -5.24 13.94
CA ASP A 337 15.28 -4.35 13.30
C ASP A 337 13.84 -4.87 13.49
N ALA A 338 13.60 -6.18 13.33
CA ALA A 338 12.27 -6.78 13.55
C ALA A 338 11.78 -6.64 15.01
N VAL A 339 12.68 -6.74 15.99
CA VAL A 339 12.36 -6.52 17.41
C VAL A 339 12.14 -5.04 17.70
N ASP A 340 12.96 -4.15 17.12
CA ASP A 340 12.79 -2.70 17.22
C ASP A 340 11.44 -2.24 16.70
N ILE A 341 11.00 -2.82 15.58
CA ILE A 341 9.70 -2.51 14.99
C ILE A 341 8.56 -2.97 15.92
N ALA A 342 8.61 -4.20 16.46
CA ALA A 342 7.58 -4.70 17.38
C ALA A 342 7.51 -3.88 18.68
N ASP A 343 8.66 -3.44 19.18
CA ASP A 343 8.78 -2.61 20.37
C ASP A 343 8.20 -1.20 20.17
N GLN A 344 8.48 -0.59 19.00
CA GLN A 344 7.91 0.69 18.58
C GLN A 344 6.41 0.61 18.26
N ALA A 345 5.92 -0.58 17.90
CA ALA A 345 4.52 -0.82 17.58
C ALA A 345 3.63 -0.98 18.82
N ARG A 346 4.19 -1.15 20.04
CA ARG A 346 3.37 -1.30 21.25
C ARG A 346 2.48 -0.08 21.50
N GLY A 347 1.17 -0.31 21.62
CA GLY A 347 0.23 0.71 22.10
C GLY A 347 0.14 0.80 23.62
N LYS A 348 0.18 -0.35 24.30
CA LYS A 348 0.21 -0.39 25.77
C LYS A 348 1.66 -0.32 26.27
N PRO A 349 1.97 0.53 27.28
CA PRO A 349 3.32 0.60 27.85
C PRO A 349 3.84 -0.72 28.42
N ASP A 350 2.95 -1.59 28.89
CA ASP A 350 3.25 -2.88 29.50
C ASP A 350 3.11 -4.08 28.56
N ALA A 351 2.71 -3.86 27.29
CA ALA A 351 2.62 -4.91 26.28
C ALA A 351 3.95 -5.64 26.12
N LYS A 352 3.85 -6.96 25.97
CA LYS A 352 4.98 -7.87 25.88
C LYS A 352 5.32 -8.17 24.42
N ILE A 353 6.59 -8.43 24.15
CA ILE A 353 7.05 -8.87 22.83
C ILE A 353 7.30 -10.38 22.88
N ALA A 354 6.73 -11.10 21.93
CA ALA A 354 6.99 -12.51 21.73
C ALA A 354 7.85 -12.72 20.48
N LEU A 355 8.93 -13.50 20.63
CA LEU A 355 9.78 -13.89 19.52
C LEU A 355 9.08 -15.00 18.73
N SER A 356 8.50 -14.67 17.57
CA SER A 356 7.79 -15.62 16.69
C SER A 356 8.77 -16.45 15.86
N LEU A 357 8.64 -17.78 15.95
CA LEU A 357 9.47 -18.75 15.25
C LEU A 357 8.58 -19.89 14.73
N GLY A 358 8.44 -19.99 13.40
CA GLY A 358 7.74 -21.09 12.73
C GLY A 358 8.55 -22.39 12.71
N PRO A 359 7.99 -23.49 12.19
CA PRO A 359 8.69 -24.77 12.09
C PRO A 359 9.79 -24.75 11.02
N TYR A 360 10.64 -25.78 10.97
CA TYR A 360 11.56 -26.02 9.85
C TYR A 360 10.83 -25.96 8.51
N GLY A 361 9.66 -26.60 8.44
CA GLY A 361 8.82 -26.63 7.24
C GLY A 361 8.49 -25.26 6.65
N SER A 362 8.36 -24.20 7.46
CA SER A 362 8.06 -22.85 6.94
C SER A 362 9.25 -22.19 6.24
N THR A 363 10.44 -22.77 6.39
CA THR A 363 11.69 -22.27 5.78
C THR A 363 12.07 -23.04 4.51
N MET A 364 11.35 -24.12 4.21
CA MET A 364 11.53 -24.93 3.00
C MET A 364 10.91 -24.25 1.77
N VAL A 365 11.39 -24.62 0.58
CA VAL A 365 10.81 -24.19 -0.70
C VAL A 365 10.50 -25.43 -1.55
N PRO A 366 9.22 -25.76 -1.81
CA PRO A 366 8.01 -25.12 -1.27
C PRO A 366 7.81 -25.40 0.23
N GLY A 367 7.15 -24.49 0.94
CA GLY A 367 6.87 -24.60 2.37
C GLY A 367 6.10 -25.87 2.74
N GLN A 368 6.47 -26.48 3.87
CA GLN A 368 5.94 -27.76 4.38
C GLN A 368 5.37 -27.63 5.80
N GLU A 369 5.10 -26.42 6.29
CA GLU A 369 4.60 -26.18 7.65
C GLU A 369 3.21 -26.80 7.92
N TYR A 370 2.45 -27.15 6.88
CA TYR A 370 1.15 -27.82 7.01
C TYR A 370 1.21 -29.34 6.72
N SER A 371 2.24 -29.80 6.02
CA SER A 371 2.36 -31.22 5.65
C SER A 371 3.28 -32.00 6.60
N GLY A 372 4.28 -31.33 7.20
CA GLY A 372 5.36 -31.99 7.94
C GLY A 372 6.31 -32.83 7.07
N ALA A 373 6.21 -32.72 5.73
CA ALA A 373 7.00 -33.51 4.78
C ALA A 373 8.42 -32.94 4.60
N TYR A 374 9.25 -33.11 5.63
CA TYR A 374 10.62 -32.59 5.68
C TYR A 374 11.60 -33.44 4.89
N ASP A 375 12.76 -32.87 4.56
CA ASP A 375 13.85 -33.57 3.88
C ASP A 375 14.65 -34.51 4.80
N GLU A 376 15.53 -35.31 4.19
CA GLU A 376 16.35 -36.31 4.88
C GLU A 376 17.33 -35.70 5.90
N ASP A 377 17.68 -34.42 5.78
CA ASP A 377 18.58 -33.75 6.71
C ASP A 377 17.85 -33.24 7.97
N HIS A 378 16.51 -33.33 8.00
CA HIS A 378 15.64 -32.86 9.08
C HIS A 378 14.48 -33.82 9.37
N ASP A 379 14.68 -35.12 9.17
CA ASP A 379 13.66 -36.16 9.33
C ASP A 379 13.59 -36.79 10.73
N ASP A 380 14.42 -36.36 11.68
CA ASP A 380 14.46 -36.83 13.07
C ASP A 380 14.68 -35.71 14.12
N GLU A 381 14.38 -36.01 15.38
CA GLU A 381 14.47 -35.06 16.51
C GLU A 381 15.89 -34.50 16.72
N GLU A 382 16.96 -35.29 16.55
CA GLU A 382 18.33 -34.84 16.80
C GLU A 382 18.80 -33.86 15.72
N LYS A 383 18.48 -34.16 14.46
CA LYS A 383 18.70 -33.26 13.32
C LYS A 383 17.95 -31.95 13.49
N LEU A 384 16.66 -32.03 13.81
CA LEU A 384 15.82 -30.85 14.07
C LEU A 384 16.34 -30.05 15.27
N GLN A 385 16.80 -30.70 16.34
CA GLN A 385 17.34 -30.01 17.51
C GLN A 385 18.60 -29.22 17.15
N ARG A 386 19.49 -29.77 16.31
CA ARG A 386 20.68 -29.06 15.82
C ARG A 386 20.30 -27.85 14.98
N TRP A 387 19.35 -28.00 14.07
CA TRP A 387 18.84 -26.89 13.26
C TRP A 387 18.23 -25.78 14.12
N TRP A 388 17.37 -26.13 15.07
CA TRP A 388 16.75 -25.17 15.99
C TRP A 388 17.79 -24.44 16.85
N ALA A 389 18.80 -25.16 17.38
CA ALA A 389 19.89 -24.55 18.14
C ALA A 389 20.69 -23.55 17.28
N GLU A 390 20.96 -23.90 16.03
CA GLU A 390 21.66 -23.04 15.09
C GLU A 390 20.85 -21.78 14.74
N ARG A 391 19.55 -21.94 14.48
CA ARG A 391 18.62 -20.82 14.24
C ARG A 391 18.54 -19.88 15.45
N LEU A 392 18.37 -20.43 16.65
CA LEU A 392 18.28 -19.65 17.88
C LEU A 392 19.57 -18.86 18.15
N SER A 393 20.74 -19.39 17.77
CA SER A 393 22.02 -18.70 17.94
C SER A 393 22.08 -17.33 17.24
N LEU A 394 21.27 -17.09 16.21
CA LEU A 394 21.17 -15.81 15.52
C LEU A 394 20.58 -14.71 16.41
N PHE A 395 19.78 -15.09 17.40
CA PHE A 395 19.08 -14.20 18.33
C PHE A 395 19.87 -13.97 19.63
N ALA A 396 21.11 -14.46 19.74
CA ALA A 396 21.90 -14.39 20.98
C ALA A 396 22.29 -12.96 21.42
N ASP A 397 22.08 -11.95 20.57
CA ASP A 397 22.35 -10.55 20.91
C ASP A 397 21.45 -10.11 22.09
N ALA A 398 22.07 -9.58 23.14
CA ALA A 398 21.37 -9.09 24.32
C ALA A 398 20.34 -8.00 23.98
N ARG A 399 20.59 -7.18 22.96
CA ARG A 399 19.66 -6.14 22.48
C ARG A 399 18.34 -6.72 21.98
N VAL A 400 18.36 -7.97 21.54
CA VAL A 400 17.16 -8.74 21.17
C VAL A 400 16.57 -9.38 22.43
N MET A 401 17.32 -10.25 23.09
CA MET A 401 16.78 -11.12 24.14
C MET A 401 16.30 -10.41 25.41
N ASP A 402 16.84 -9.23 25.73
CA ASP A 402 16.40 -8.47 26.91
C ASP A 402 14.98 -7.92 26.73
N ARG A 403 14.57 -7.64 25.48
CA ARG A 403 13.24 -7.07 25.14
C ARG A 403 12.17 -8.14 24.91
N ILE A 404 12.60 -9.36 24.60
CA ILE A 404 11.69 -10.49 24.43
C ILE A 404 11.17 -10.95 25.80
N ALA A 405 9.85 -11.09 25.90
CA ALA A 405 9.16 -11.61 27.08
C ALA A 405 8.79 -13.09 26.92
N TYR A 406 8.50 -13.53 25.69
CA TYR A 406 8.11 -14.90 25.37
C TYR A 406 8.85 -15.41 24.13
N VAL A 407 9.09 -16.72 24.07
CA VAL A 407 9.44 -17.39 22.81
C VAL A 407 8.20 -18.11 22.32
N ALA A 408 7.78 -17.79 21.09
CA ALA A 408 6.58 -18.29 20.44
C ALA A 408 6.98 -19.27 19.33
N CYS A 409 6.99 -20.56 19.63
CA CYS A 409 7.22 -21.59 18.63
C CYS A 409 5.87 -22.08 18.11
N GLU A 410 5.60 -21.84 16.84
CA GLU A 410 4.24 -21.86 16.33
C GLU A 410 4.09 -22.58 15.01
N THR A 411 2.88 -23.05 14.71
CA THR A 411 2.55 -23.84 13.51
C THR A 411 3.36 -25.14 13.42
N ILE A 412 3.73 -25.76 14.55
CA ILE A 412 4.54 -26.98 14.54
C ILE A 412 3.70 -28.18 14.04
N PRO A 413 4.12 -28.91 12.99
CA PRO A 413 3.32 -29.99 12.38
C PRO A 413 3.79 -31.42 12.72
N ARG A 414 4.86 -31.59 13.50
CA ARG A 414 5.44 -32.91 13.82
C ARG A 414 5.81 -33.09 15.29
N LEU A 415 5.69 -34.32 15.81
CA LEU A 415 5.99 -34.66 17.21
C LEU A 415 7.49 -34.53 17.54
N ASP A 416 8.36 -35.02 16.66
CA ASP A 416 9.81 -34.95 16.84
C ASP A 416 10.30 -33.49 16.87
N GLU A 417 9.70 -32.63 16.06
CA GLU A 417 9.97 -31.19 16.10
C GLU A 417 9.53 -30.53 17.40
N ILE A 418 8.38 -30.95 17.99
CA ILE A 418 7.98 -30.46 19.32
C ILE A 418 9.06 -30.79 20.36
N GLY A 419 9.61 -32.00 20.33
CA GLY A 419 10.72 -32.40 21.21
C GLY A 419 11.97 -31.56 20.98
N ALA A 420 12.37 -31.40 19.72
CA ALA A 420 13.53 -30.60 19.32
C ALA A 420 13.43 -29.14 19.78
N VAL A 421 12.28 -28.49 19.54
CA VAL A 421 11.98 -27.11 19.95
C VAL A 421 12.18 -26.94 21.45
N ARG A 422 11.56 -27.81 22.25
CA ARG A 422 11.60 -27.70 23.72
C ARG A 422 13.03 -27.79 24.25
N ARG A 423 13.82 -28.73 23.75
CA ARG A 423 15.23 -28.91 24.14
C ARG A 423 16.10 -27.74 23.69
N ALA A 424 15.94 -27.29 22.44
CA ALA A 424 16.74 -26.22 21.88
C ALA A 424 16.47 -24.87 22.55
N VAL A 425 15.20 -24.47 22.69
CA VAL A 425 14.82 -23.19 23.32
C VAL A 425 15.26 -23.16 24.78
N ARG A 426 15.08 -24.26 25.52
CA ARG A 426 15.50 -24.33 26.93
C ARG A 426 17.01 -24.20 27.11
N THR A 427 17.78 -24.77 26.20
CA THR A 427 19.25 -24.64 26.22
C THR A 427 19.66 -23.21 25.91
N PHE A 428 18.91 -22.54 25.04
CA PHE A 428 19.18 -21.18 24.60
C PHE A 428 18.76 -20.09 25.62
N THR A 429 17.60 -20.25 26.27
CA THR A 429 17.04 -19.19 27.14
C THR A 429 16.13 -19.72 28.25
N SER A 430 15.97 -18.93 29.30
CA SER A 430 15.03 -19.17 30.40
C SER A 430 13.69 -18.44 30.25
N LYS A 431 13.50 -17.69 29.16
CA LYS A 431 12.24 -16.99 28.87
C LYS A 431 11.08 -18.00 28.72
N PRO A 432 9.86 -17.65 29.15
CA PRO A 432 8.68 -18.47 28.93
C PRO A 432 8.50 -18.87 27.45
N LEU A 433 8.36 -20.16 27.20
CA LEU A 433 8.08 -20.74 25.87
C LEU A 433 6.60 -21.09 25.77
N TRP A 434 5.97 -20.81 24.62
CA TRP A 434 4.79 -21.58 24.21
C TRP A 434 5.05 -22.35 22.93
N VAL A 435 4.40 -23.51 22.81
CA VAL A 435 4.40 -24.34 21.60
C VAL A 435 2.96 -24.41 21.07
N ALA A 436 2.74 -23.89 19.87
CA ALA A 436 1.46 -23.96 19.17
C ALA A 436 1.57 -24.87 17.93
N CYS A 437 0.57 -25.73 17.77
CA CYS A 437 0.51 -26.72 16.69
C CYS A 437 -0.60 -26.40 15.68
N VAL A 438 -0.44 -26.95 14.48
CA VAL A 438 -1.39 -26.82 13.37
C VAL A 438 -2.13 -28.12 13.09
N PHE A 439 -3.42 -28.01 12.76
CA PHE A 439 -4.27 -29.16 12.40
C PHE A 439 -4.96 -28.88 11.05
N PRO A 440 -4.26 -29.05 9.92
CA PRO A 440 -4.73 -28.56 8.61
C PRO A 440 -5.74 -29.49 7.91
N ALA A 441 -5.76 -30.78 8.24
CA ALA A 441 -6.74 -31.72 7.69
C ALA A 441 -8.18 -31.36 8.14
N GLU A 442 -9.21 -31.82 7.44
CA GLU A 442 -10.61 -31.61 7.90
C GLU A 442 -10.89 -32.33 9.23
N GLY A 443 -10.31 -33.52 9.42
CA GLY A 443 -10.34 -34.22 10.71
C GLY A 443 -9.32 -33.67 11.71
N ASP A 444 -9.35 -34.20 12.94
CA ASP A 444 -8.44 -33.76 14.02
C ASP A 444 -7.04 -34.41 13.95
N GLY A 445 -6.68 -34.96 12.79
CA GLY A 445 -5.38 -35.60 12.59
C GLY A 445 -4.26 -34.56 12.56
N PHE A 446 -3.15 -34.88 13.22
CA PHE A 446 -1.91 -34.12 13.13
C PHE A 446 -1.18 -34.50 11.82
N PRO A 447 -0.40 -33.59 11.19
CA PRO A 447 0.19 -33.84 9.86
C PRO A 447 1.07 -35.10 9.77
N ASP A 448 1.81 -35.44 10.83
CA ASP A 448 2.64 -36.66 10.90
C ASP A 448 1.84 -37.96 11.20
N GLY A 449 0.51 -37.85 11.34
CA GLY A 449 -0.39 -38.96 11.65
C GLY A 449 -0.66 -39.18 13.15
N SER A 450 -0.04 -38.40 14.03
CA SER A 450 -0.22 -38.53 15.48
C SER A 450 -1.59 -38.07 15.96
N SER A 451 -2.01 -38.60 17.10
CA SER A 451 -3.23 -38.17 17.78
C SER A 451 -3.01 -36.85 18.54
N VAL A 452 -4.10 -36.11 18.79
CA VAL A 452 -4.06 -34.90 19.63
C VAL A 452 -3.50 -35.18 21.03
N GLU A 453 -3.78 -36.36 21.58
CA GLU A 453 -3.23 -36.78 22.88
C GLU A 453 -1.70 -36.90 22.82
N GLN A 454 -1.15 -37.55 21.79
CA GLN A 454 0.30 -37.68 21.60
C GLN A 454 0.97 -36.31 21.42
N VAL A 455 0.31 -35.38 20.72
CA VAL A 455 0.79 -33.99 20.55
C VAL A 455 0.92 -33.28 21.90
N VAL A 456 -0.14 -33.32 22.72
CA VAL A 456 -0.12 -32.71 24.07
C VAL A 456 0.92 -33.38 24.97
N GLU A 457 1.02 -34.71 24.90
CA GLU A 457 2.04 -35.45 25.65
C GLU A 457 3.45 -35.04 25.24
N ALA A 458 3.73 -34.84 23.95
CA ALA A 458 5.03 -34.37 23.46
C ALA A 458 5.35 -32.93 23.92
N MET A 459 4.35 -32.04 23.89
CA MET A 459 4.49 -30.66 24.37
C MET A 459 4.80 -30.59 25.87
N LEU A 460 4.25 -31.50 26.67
CA LEU A 460 4.36 -31.49 28.13
C LEU A 460 5.28 -32.59 28.70
N ALA A 461 5.98 -33.34 27.86
CA ALA A 461 6.77 -34.49 28.30
C ALA A 461 7.81 -34.10 29.36
N GLN A 462 7.92 -34.90 30.41
CA GLN A 462 9.00 -34.78 31.38
C GLN A 462 10.25 -35.45 30.81
N ASP A 463 11.05 -34.69 30.08
CA ASP A 463 12.41 -35.06 29.68
C ASP A 463 13.42 -34.57 30.75
N ASP A 464 14.70 -34.93 30.57
CA ASP A 464 15.81 -34.57 31.47
C ASP A 464 15.91 -33.06 31.78
N SER A 465 15.23 -32.21 31.01
CA SER A 465 15.24 -30.75 31.17
C SER A 465 14.33 -30.22 32.30
N LYS A 466 13.36 -31.02 32.79
CA LYS A 466 12.32 -30.64 33.78
C LYS A 466 11.54 -29.34 33.44
N ALA A 467 11.64 -28.81 32.22
CA ALA A 467 11.06 -27.52 31.86
C ALA A 467 9.92 -27.73 30.85
N GLN A 468 8.69 -27.77 31.36
CA GLN A 468 7.48 -27.72 30.55
C GLN A 468 7.33 -26.30 29.97
N PRO A 469 6.79 -26.16 28.75
CA PRO A 469 6.47 -24.84 28.21
C PRO A 469 5.48 -24.13 29.14
N TRP A 470 5.55 -22.80 29.17
CA TRP A 470 4.59 -21.97 29.89
C TRP A 470 3.18 -22.13 29.31
N GLY A 471 3.08 -22.28 27.98
CA GLY A 471 1.81 -22.47 27.29
C GLY A 471 1.86 -23.53 26.20
N ILE A 472 0.71 -24.13 25.92
CA ILE A 472 0.49 -25.00 24.75
C ILE A 472 -0.68 -24.45 23.95
N GLY A 473 -0.69 -24.66 22.64
CA GLY A 473 -1.66 -23.96 21.81
C GLY A 473 -1.96 -24.55 20.46
N ILE A 474 -2.93 -23.89 19.82
CA ILE A 474 -3.40 -24.20 18.47
C ILE A 474 -3.40 -22.89 17.68
N ASN A 475 -2.70 -22.89 16.55
CA ASN A 475 -2.69 -21.76 15.64
C ASN A 475 -2.83 -22.19 14.18
N CYS A 476 -3.10 -21.20 13.32
CA CYS A 476 -3.22 -21.37 11.87
C CYS A 476 -4.10 -22.58 11.46
N THR A 477 -5.17 -22.76 12.23
CA THR A 477 -6.13 -23.87 12.13
C THR A 477 -7.53 -23.28 11.96
N LYS A 478 -8.37 -23.93 11.15
CA LYS A 478 -9.74 -23.48 10.88
C LYS A 478 -10.55 -23.35 12.18
N LEU A 479 -11.23 -22.22 12.32
CA LEU A 479 -11.95 -21.84 13.54
C LEU A 479 -12.98 -22.89 14.01
N HIS A 480 -13.68 -23.55 13.08
CA HIS A 480 -14.71 -24.55 13.42
C HIS A 480 -14.16 -25.81 14.10
N LYS A 481 -12.85 -26.08 14.01
CA LYS A 481 -12.21 -27.23 14.66
C LYS A 481 -11.82 -26.96 16.11
N LEU A 482 -11.74 -25.67 16.47
CA LEU A 482 -11.07 -25.23 17.70
C LEU A 482 -11.74 -25.80 18.96
N GLU A 483 -13.08 -25.85 18.99
CA GLU A 483 -13.85 -26.36 20.14
C GLU A 483 -13.54 -27.84 20.43
N GLY A 484 -13.51 -28.68 19.37
CA GLY A 484 -13.20 -30.10 19.47
C GLY A 484 -11.74 -30.37 19.85
N LEU A 485 -10.81 -29.59 19.27
CA LEU A 485 -9.39 -29.69 19.60
C LEU A 485 -9.11 -29.27 21.05
N ILE A 486 -9.70 -28.17 21.53
CA ILE A 486 -9.57 -27.73 22.92
C ILE A 486 -10.08 -28.80 23.89
N ALA A 487 -11.23 -29.44 23.59
CA ALA A 487 -11.75 -30.51 24.44
C ALA A 487 -10.76 -31.70 24.55
N LYS A 488 -10.11 -32.07 23.44
CA LYS A 488 -9.06 -33.12 23.43
C LYS A 488 -7.79 -32.69 24.17
N TYR A 489 -7.39 -31.42 24.02
CA TYR A 489 -6.29 -30.85 24.80
C TYR A 489 -6.59 -30.95 26.31
N GLU A 490 -7.78 -30.57 26.73
CA GLU A 490 -8.20 -30.65 28.12
C GLU A 490 -8.21 -32.09 28.65
N GLU A 491 -8.67 -33.05 27.85
CA GLU A 491 -8.67 -34.46 28.24
C GLU A 491 -7.24 -34.99 28.47
N ALA A 492 -6.34 -34.70 27.52
CA ALA A 492 -4.94 -35.10 27.59
C ALA A 492 -4.21 -34.45 28.77
N VAL A 493 -4.34 -33.13 28.97
CA VAL A 493 -3.72 -32.43 30.11
C VAL A 493 -4.28 -32.98 31.44
N ALA A 494 -5.60 -33.15 31.54
CA ALA A 494 -6.20 -33.69 32.76
C ALA A 494 -5.71 -35.11 33.06
N LYS A 495 -5.50 -35.95 32.03
CA LYS A 495 -4.90 -37.27 32.17
C LYS A 495 -3.47 -37.18 32.70
N MET A 496 -2.63 -36.35 32.09
CA MET A 496 -1.24 -36.18 32.52
C MET A 496 -1.11 -35.64 33.95
N ILE A 497 -2.01 -34.75 34.38
CA ILE A 497 -2.07 -34.26 35.77
C ILE A 497 -2.48 -35.39 36.73
N ARG A 498 -3.52 -36.17 36.39
CA ARG A 498 -3.93 -37.33 37.21
C ARG A 498 -2.81 -38.37 37.35
N GLU A 499 -1.99 -38.52 36.32
CA GLU A 499 -0.83 -39.42 36.31
C GLU A 499 0.41 -38.83 36.99
N GLY A 500 0.37 -37.58 37.45
CA GLY A 500 1.52 -36.89 38.06
C GLY A 500 2.63 -36.54 37.07
N ARG A 501 2.38 -36.62 35.76
CA ARG A 501 3.32 -36.26 34.69
C ARG A 501 3.35 -34.74 34.45
N VAL A 502 2.36 -34.00 34.93
CA VAL A 502 2.29 -32.54 34.85
C VAL A 502 1.83 -32.00 36.20
N ALA A 503 2.47 -30.95 36.70
CA ALA A 503 2.19 -30.41 38.03
C ALA A 503 0.92 -29.54 38.08
N SER A 504 0.67 -28.76 37.03
CA SER A 504 -0.45 -27.83 36.91
C SER A 504 -0.84 -27.65 35.45
N TRP A 505 -2.02 -27.07 35.22
CA TRP A 505 -2.42 -26.70 33.87
C TRP A 505 -1.47 -25.62 33.31
N PRO A 506 -1.02 -25.72 32.04
CA PRO A 506 -0.27 -24.65 31.40
C PRO A 506 -1.21 -23.53 30.94
N ALA A 507 -0.66 -22.44 30.38
CA ALA A 507 -1.47 -21.50 29.63
C ALA A 507 -1.99 -22.14 28.33
N LEU A 508 -3.21 -21.77 27.92
CA LEU A 508 -3.75 -22.10 26.61
C LEU A 508 -3.49 -20.94 25.64
N VAL A 509 -2.92 -21.24 24.47
CA VAL A 509 -2.66 -20.23 23.45
C VAL A 509 -3.49 -20.54 22.19
N LEU A 510 -4.33 -19.60 21.74
CA LEU A 510 -5.27 -19.80 20.64
C LEU A 510 -5.22 -18.65 19.65
N TYR A 511 -4.84 -18.90 18.41
CA TYR A 511 -4.91 -17.88 17.36
C TYR A 511 -5.20 -18.57 16.01
N PRO A 512 -6.47 -18.87 15.74
CA PRO A 512 -6.89 -19.57 14.52
C PRO A 512 -6.82 -18.66 13.29
N ASP A 513 -7.02 -19.23 12.11
CA ASP A 513 -7.12 -18.43 10.87
C ASP A 513 -8.31 -17.47 10.95
N GLY A 514 -8.11 -16.24 10.46
CA GLY A 514 -9.12 -15.20 10.26
C GLY A 514 -9.92 -15.33 8.97
N THR A 515 -9.88 -16.50 8.32
CA THR A 515 -10.59 -16.71 7.05
C THR A 515 -12.09 -16.87 7.27
N ASN A 516 -12.88 -16.47 6.28
CA ASN A 516 -14.31 -16.72 6.23
C ASN A 516 -14.64 -17.70 5.10
N GLY A 517 -13.93 -18.83 5.08
CA GLY A 517 -14.08 -19.91 4.09
C GLY A 517 -12.97 -19.99 3.04
N GLU A 518 -12.03 -19.05 3.01
CA GLU A 518 -10.86 -19.11 2.12
C GLU A 518 -9.81 -20.14 2.59
N VAL A 519 -9.13 -20.79 1.64
CA VAL A 519 -7.99 -21.70 1.86
C VAL A 519 -6.78 -21.17 1.10
N TYR A 520 -5.60 -21.22 1.71
CA TYR A 520 -4.35 -20.81 1.07
C TYR A 520 -3.83 -21.91 0.15
N ASN A 521 -3.61 -21.56 -1.12
CA ASN A 521 -2.98 -22.45 -2.08
C ASN A 521 -1.47 -22.18 -2.11
N THR A 522 -0.67 -23.10 -1.57
CA THR A 522 0.80 -22.96 -1.49
C THR A 522 1.50 -23.01 -2.84
N THR A 523 0.82 -23.49 -3.89
CA THR A 523 1.37 -23.52 -5.26
C THR A 523 1.15 -22.19 -5.98
N THR A 524 -0.05 -21.63 -5.87
CA THR A 524 -0.41 -20.37 -6.54
C THR A 524 -0.18 -19.13 -5.67
N GLN A 525 0.12 -19.33 -4.38
CA GLN A 525 0.32 -18.28 -3.36
C GLN A 525 -0.87 -17.31 -3.21
N ILE A 526 -2.09 -17.80 -3.45
CA ILE A 526 -3.34 -17.03 -3.33
C ILE A 526 -4.35 -17.71 -2.40
N TRP A 527 -5.19 -16.90 -1.77
CA TRP A 527 -6.33 -17.36 -0.99
C TRP A 527 -7.55 -17.54 -1.90
N GLU A 528 -8.13 -18.72 -1.90
CA GLU A 528 -9.25 -19.08 -2.76
C GLU A 528 -10.42 -19.60 -1.93
N VAL A 529 -11.66 -19.28 -2.31
CA VAL A 529 -12.84 -19.95 -1.74
C VAL A 529 -13.08 -21.22 -2.58
N PRO A 530 -13.02 -22.43 -1.98
CA PRO A 530 -13.28 -23.66 -2.71
C PRO A 530 -14.67 -23.65 -3.36
N ALA A 531 -14.76 -24.13 -4.61
CA ALA A 531 -16.02 -24.15 -5.35
C ALA A 531 -17.11 -24.92 -4.58
N GLY A 532 -18.22 -24.25 -4.28
CA GLY A 532 -19.37 -24.83 -3.55
C GLY A 532 -19.38 -24.60 -2.04
N GLN A 533 -18.42 -23.86 -1.47
CA GLN A 533 -18.49 -23.40 -0.08
C GLN A 533 -19.07 -21.97 0.00
N GLU A 534 -20.10 -21.78 0.82
CA GLU A 534 -20.63 -20.45 1.15
C GLU A 534 -19.82 -19.81 2.28
N LYS A 535 -19.70 -18.48 2.28
CA LYS A 535 -19.10 -17.72 3.39
C LYS A 535 -19.90 -17.97 4.67
N GLN A 536 -19.22 -18.14 5.81
CA GLN A 536 -19.92 -18.34 7.08
C GLN A 536 -20.76 -17.10 7.42
N SER A 537 -21.96 -17.35 7.95
CA SER A 537 -22.92 -16.31 8.31
C SER A 537 -22.63 -15.62 9.64
N VAL A 538 -21.84 -16.26 10.51
CA VAL A 538 -21.46 -15.73 11.83
C VAL A 538 -20.06 -15.11 11.73
N PRO A 539 -19.87 -13.87 12.21
CA PRO A 539 -18.55 -13.24 12.21
C PRO A 539 -17.49 -14.02 13.01
N TRP A 540 -16.25 -13.98 12.54
CA TRP A 540 -15.11 -14.70 13.10
C TRP A 540 -14.91 -14.39 14.58
N GLU A 541 -14.97 -13.11 14.94
CA GLU A 541 -14.72 -12.61 16.30
C GLU A 541 -15.76 -13.10 17.30
N GLN A 542 -17.01 -13.29 16.88
CA GLN A 542 -18.09 -13.74 17.74
C GLN A 542 -17.95 -15.24 18.00
N THR A 543 -17.63 -16.00 16.95
CA THR A 543 -17.40 -17.44 17.07
C THR A 543 -16.19 -17.72 17.96
N LEU A 544 -15.06 -17.03 17.74
CA LEU A 544 -13.87 -17.18 18.58
C LEU A 544 -14.12 -16.70 20.01
N GLY A 545 -14.76 -15.55 20.18
CA GLY A 545 -15.09 -15.01 21.50
C GLY A 545 -15.96 -15.95 22.33
N ARG A 546 -16.98 -16.57 21.71
CA ARG A 546 -17.81 -17.60 22.35
C ARG A 546 -16.97 -18.78 22.83
N ILE A 547 -16.12 -19.33 21.94
CA ILE A 547 -15.24 -20.47 22.26
C ILE A 547 -14.32 -20.12 23.44
N VAL A 548 -13.73 -18.92 23.45
CA VAL A 548 -12.87 -18.45 24.55
C VAL A 548 -13.63 -18.35 25.86
N LEU A 549 -14.82 -17.73 25.87
CA LEU A 549 -15.64 -17.57 27.07
C LEU A 549 -16.11 -18.92 27.64
N GLU A 550 -16.55 -19.85 26.78
CA GLU A 550 -16.91 -21.21 27.19
C GLU A 550 -15.70 -21.99 27.73
N THR A 551 -14.52 -21.79 27.14
CA THR A 551 -13.27 -22.38 27.63
C THR A 551 -12.86 -21.80 29.00
N SER A 552 -12.97 -20.48 29.17
CA SER A 552 -12.71 -19.79 30.44
C SER A 552 -13.65 -20.27 31.56
N ARG A 553 -14.95 -20.41 31.27
CA ARG A 553 -15.96 -20.91 32.24
C ARG A 553 -15.69 -22.32 32.76
N ARG A 554 -14.94 -23.14 32.02
CA ARG A 554 -14.53 -24.48 32.48
C ARG A 554 -13.49 -24.42 33.60
N GLN A 555 -12.83 -23.27 33.83
CA GLN A 555 -11.88 -23.01 34.92
C GLN A 555 -10.74 -24.04 35.02
N LYS A 556 -10.30 -24.57 33.88
CA LYS A 556 -9.16 -25.51 33.79
C LYS A 556 -7.85 -24.80 33.50
N TRP A 557 -7.86 -23.83 32.60
CA TRP A 557 -6.68 -23.12 32.13
C TRP A 557 -6.43 -21.87 32.99
N ASP A 558 -5.24 -21.74 33.56
CA ASP A 558 -4.89 -20.58 34.42
C ASP A 558 -4.76 -19.28 33.63
N THR A 559 -4.51 -19.39 32.32
CA THR A 559 -4.41 -18.26 31.40
C THR A 559 -4.84 -18.72 30.01
N ILE A 560 -5.62 -17.88 29.31
CA ILE A 560 -5.97 -18.08 27.90
C ILE A 560 -5.44 -16.86 27.13
N LEU A 561 -4.39 -17.06 26.33
CA LEU A 561 -3.87 -16.08 25.40
C LEU A 561 -4.58 -16.29 24.05
N VAL A 562 -5.25 -15.25 23.54
CA VAL A 562 -6.01 -15.31 22.29
C VAL A 562 -5.56 -14.26 21.28
N GLY A 563 -5.46 -14.65 20.02
CA GLY A 563 -5.13 -13.79 18.88
C GLY A 563 -5.75 -14.29 17.57
N GLY A 564 -5.11 -13.99 16.44
CA GLY A 564 -5.47 -14.53 15.13
C GLY A 564 -4.24 -14.77 14.25
N CYS A 565 -4.30 -15.80 13.39
CA CYS A 565 -3.24 -16.15 12.45
C CYS A 565 -3.50 -15.51 11.07
N CYS A 566 -3.23 -16.26 10.00
CA CYS A 566 -3.51 -15.88 8.62
C CYS A 566 -4.88 -15.22 8.44
N LYS A 567 -4.93 -14.08 7.74
CA LYS A 567 -6.13 -13.29 7.41
C LYS A 567 -6.86 -12.62 8.58
N ALA A 568 -6.41 -12.80 9.82
CA ALA A 568 -6.92 -11.98 10.94
C ALA A 568 -6.28 -10.59 10.91
N SER A 569 -7.10 -9.55 11.01
CA SER A 569 -6.66 -8.15 11.04
C SER A 569 -6.73 -7.55 12.45
N HIS A 570 -6.05 -6.42 12.67
CA HIS A 570 -6.19 -5.65 13.90
C HIS A 570 -7.66 -5.26 14.19
N SER A 571 -8.49 -5.03 13.15
CA SER A 571 -9.92 -4.80 13.30
C SER A 571 -10.62 -6.03 13.90
N ASP A 572 -10.27 -7.24 13.47
CA ASP A 572 -10.87 -8.46 14.00
C ASP A 572 -10.48 -8.68 15.47
N ILE A 573 -9.22 -8.41 15.83
CA ILE A 573 -8.75 -8.44 17.23
C ILE A 573 -9.48 -7.40 18.08
N LYS A 574 -9.69 -6.18 17.56
CA LYS A 574 -10.46 -5.13 18.25
C LYS A 574 -11.89 -5.58 18.53
N LYS A 575 -12.57 -6.16 17.54
CA LYS A 575 -13.95 -6.63 17.70
C LYS A 575 -14.05 -7.84 18.62
N LEU A 576 -13.06 -8.75 18.58
CA LEU A 576 -12.96 -9.87 19.51
C LEU A 576 -12.86 -9.38 20.95
N LEU A 577 -11.97 -8.41 21.21
CA LEU A 577 -11.82 -7.82 22.52
C LEU A 577 -13.12 -7.15 23.00
N ASP A 578 -13.78 -6.40 22.13
CA ASP A 578 -15.05 -5.74 22.46
C ASP A 578 -16.14 -6.77 22.77
N TYR A 579 -16.20 -7.87 22.02
CA TYR A 579 -17.15 -8.97 22.24
C TYR A 579 -16.92 -9.65 23.60
N VAL A 580 -15.68 -10.08 23.89
CA VAL A 580 -15.34 -10.75 25.15
C VAL A 580 -15.67 -9.86 26.35
N ARG A 581 -15.30 -8.58 26.30
CA ARG A 581 -15.59 -7.61 27.40
C ARG A 581 -17.09 -7.38 27.62
N ALA A 582 -17.87 -7.32 26.55
CA ALA A 582 -19.32 -7.11 26.63
C ALA A 582 -20.02 -8.29 27.32
N GLU A 583 -19.62 -9.53 26.98
CA GLU A 583 -20.18 -10.75 27.55
C GLU A 583 -19.77 -10.98 29.01
N GLU A 584 -18.53 -10.66 29.38
CA GLU A 584 -18.08 -10.69 30.78
C GLU A 584 -18.83 -9.68 31.65
N SER A 585 -19.07 -8.47 31.12
CA SER A 585 -19.83 -7.43 31.82
C SER A 585 -21.31 -7.78 32.00
N SER A 586 -21.88 -8.57 31.08
CA SER A 586 -23.28 -9.02 31.15
C SER A 586 -23.46 -10.24 32.06
N SER A 587 -22.36 -10.94 32.39
CA SER A 587 -22.35 -12.11 33.27
C SER A 587 -22.00 -11.76 34.72
N SER A 588 -21.66 -10.50 34.99
CA SER A 588 -21.33 -9.91 36.31
C SER A 588 -22.55 -9.20 36.89
#